data_AF-A0A243RHN1-F1
#
_entry.id   AF-A0A243RHN1-F1
#
_cell.length_a   1.000
_cell.length_b   1.000
_cell.length_c   1.000
_cell.angle_alpha   90.00
_cell.angle_beta   90.00
_cell.angle_gamma   90.00
#
_symmetry.space_group_name_H-M   'P 1'
#
loop_
_entity.id
_entity.type
_entity.pdbx_description
1 polymer ?
#
loop_
_entity_poly.entity_id
_entity_poly.type
_entity_poly.pdbx_seq_one_letter_code
_entity_poly.pdbx_strand_id
1 'polypeptide(L)' 'MTPVHQAAVYDSDQRFLAMALPFVRDGLAKGDPVMAVTTSANLGLLRDALGQDGLLVDYAESGFLGRRTVERITAFHRY' A
#
# COMPACT_ATOMS: atom_id res chain seq x y z
N MET A 1 -8.81 18.40 -5.98
CA MET A 1 -8.86 17.66 -4.71
C MET A 1 -7.58 17.95 -3.94
N THR A 2 -7.67 18.26 -2.65
CA THR A 2 -6.48 18.40 -1.80
C THR A 2 -5.97 17.00 -1.44
N PRO A 3 -4.68 16.68 -1.63
CA PRO A 3 -4.15 15.38 -1.25
C PRO A 3 -4.30 15.19 0.27
N VAL A 4 -4.86 14.05 0.67
CA VAL A 4 -5.05 13.69 2.08
C VAL A 4 -3.97 12.69 2.46
N HIS A 5 -3.18 13.02 3.47
CA HIS A 5 -2.25 12.08 4.09
C HIS A 5 -2.85 11.62 5.43
N GLN A 6 -3.17 10.33 5.54
CA GLN A 6 -3.75 9.74 6.75
C GLN A 6 -2.72 8.84 7.44
N ALA A 7 -2.76 8.82 8.77
CA ALA A 7 -2.00 7.90 9.59
C ALA A 7 -2.95 6.96 10.33
N ALA A 8 -2.54 5.71 10.51
CA ALA A 8 -3.34 4.67 11.13
C ALA A 8 -2.49 3.87 12.11
N VAL A 9 -3.06 3.54 13.27
CA VAL A 9 -2.43 2.70 14.30
C VAL A 9 -3.27 1.43 14.44
N TYR A 10 -2.62 0.27 14.37
CA TYR A 10 -3.26 -1.04 14.49
C TYR A 10 -2.41 -1.98 15.33
N ASP A 11 -3.06 -3.00 15.88
CA ASP A 11 -2.46 -4.04 16.72
C ASP A 11 -2.73 -5.46 16.19
N SER A 12 -3.37 -5.58 15.02
CA SER A 12 -3.75 -6.87 14.43
C SER A 12 -3.89 -6.79 12.91
N ASP A 13 -3.73 -7.94 12.27
CA ASP A 13 -3.91 -8.14 10.83
C ASP A 13 -5.30 -7.68 10.36
N GLN A 14 -6.34 -8.04 11.10
CA GLN A 14 -7.71 -7.65 10.78
C GLN A 14 -7.89 -6.13 10.82
N ARG A 15 -7.32 -5.44 11.82
CA ARG A 15 -7.39 -3.98 11.90
C ARG A 15 -6.55 -3.30 10.82
N PHE A 16 -5.38 -3.85 10.48
CA PHE A 16 -4.59 -3.38 9.35
C PHE A 16 -5.40 -3.43 8.04
N LEU A 17 -5.98 -4.59 7.74
CA LEU A 17 -6.79 -4.78 6.53
C LEU A 17 -8.04 -3.87 6.50
N ALA A 18 -8.73 -3.72 7.63
CA ALA A 18 -9.90 -2.87 7.74
C ALA A 18 -9.61 -1.40 7.38
N MET A 19 -8.38 -0.93 7.63
CA MET A 19 -7.96 0.43 7.32
C MET A 19 -7.36 0.57 5.92
N ALA A 20 -6.62 -0.43 5.45
CA ALA A 20 -5.94 -0.38 4.16
C ALA A 20 -6.86 -0.67 2.96
N LEU A 21 -7.74 -1.67 3.08
CA LEU A 21 -8.57 -2.12 1.96
C LEU A 21 -9.54 -1.06 1.41
N PRO A 22 -10.16 -0.18 2.22
CA PRO A 22 -10.99 0.90 1.68
C PRO A 22 -10.22 1.83 0.75
N PHE A 23 -9.00 2.22 1.11
CA PHE A 23 -8.14 3.06 0.27
C PHE A 23 -7.80 2.38 -1.05
N VAL A 24 -7.36 1.11 -0.98
CA VAL A 24 -6.98 0.35 -2.18
C VAL A 24 -8.17 0.17 -3.12
N ARG A 25 -9.31 -0.29 -2.59
CA ARG A 25 -10.51 -0.55 -3.40
C ARG A 25 -11.10 0.71 -4.00
N ASP A 26 -11.07 1.84 -3.29
CA ASP A 26 -11.53 3.12 -3.83
C ASP A 26 -10.66 3.59 -5.00
N GLY A 27 -9.33 3.48 -4.89
CA GLY A 27 -8.42 3.78 -5.99
C GLY A 27 -8.65 2.88 -7.20
N LEU A 28 -8.71 1.56 -6.99
CA LEU A 28 -8.96 0.60 -8.07
C LEU A 28 -10.32 0.83 -8.74
N ALA A 29 -11.38 1.13 -7.98
CA ALA A 29 -12.71 1.42 -8.52
C ALA A 29 -12.74 2.70 -9.38
N LYS A 30 -11.83 3.65 -9.12
CA LYS A 30 -11.65 4.87 -9.92
C LYS A 30 -10.73 4.67 -11.12
N GLY A 31 -10.07 3.52 -11.23
CA GLY A 31 -9.03 3.26 -12.22
C GLY A 31 -7.72 3.98 -11.92
N ASP A 32 -7.52 4.44 -10.68
CA ASP A 32 -6.28 5.08 -10.25
C ASP A 32 -5.19 4.01 -10.04
N PRO A 33 -3.91 4.32 -10.32
CA PRO A 33 -2.80 3.45 -9.94
C PRO A 33 -2.70 3.36 -8.42
N VAL A 34 -2.56 2.14 -7.89
CA VAL A 34 -2.44 1.87 -6.44
C VAL A 34 -1.14 1.16 -6.15
N MET A 35 -0.35 1.74 -5.24
CA MET A 35 0.90 1.14 -4.74
C MET A 35 0.82 0.87 -3.23
N ALA A 36 1.17 -0.34 -2.82
CA ALA A 36 1.30 -0.75 -1.43
C ALA A 36 2.78 -0.93 -1.06
N VAL A 37 3.26 -0.12 -0.11
CA VAL A 37 4.64 -0.20 0.40
C VAL A 37 4.66 -0.46 1.90
N THR A 38 4.95 -1.70 2.29
CA THR A 38 4.93 -2.14 3.70
C THR A 38 5.77 -3.40 3.90
N THR A 39 5.65 -4.08 5.05
CA THR A 39 6.38 -5.32 5.35
C THR A 39 5.89 -6.48 4.48
N SER A 40 6.74 -7.47 4.21
CA SER A 40 6.35 -8.68 3.46
C SER A 40 5.09 -9.37 4.00
N ALA A 41 4.94 -9.43 5.34
CA ALA A 41 3.77 -10.00 5.98
C ALA A 41 2.47 -9.25 5.61
N ASN A 42 2.48 -7.92 5.71
CA ASN A 42 1.33 -7.10 5.37
C ASN A 42 1.01 -7.13 3.87
N LEU A 43 2.02 -7.23 2.99
CA LEU A 43 1.81 -7.39 1.56
C LEU A 43 1.10 -8.74 1.26
N GLY A 44 1.46 -9.81 1.98
CA GLY A 44 0.76 -11.10 1.90
C GLY A 44 -0.73 -10.96 2.28
N LEU A 45 -1.02 -10.33 3.42
CA LEU A 45 -2.40 -10.07 3.87
C LEU A 45 -3.22 -9.31 2.81
N LEU A 46 -2.62 -8.30 2.18
CA LEU A 46 -3.30 -7.52 1.13
C LEU A 46 -3.59 -8.39 -0.10
N ARG A 47 -2.63 -9.17 -0.57
CA ARG A 47 -2.81 -10.05 -1.73
C ARG A 47 -3.94 -11.06 -1.49
N ASP A 48 -3.95 -11.70 -0.33
CA ASP A 48 -4.97 -12.67 0.04
C ASP A 48 -6.36 -12.03 0.12
N ALA A 49 -6.46 -10.84 0.73
CA ALA A 49 -7.73 -10.14 0.91
C ALA A 49 -8.28 -9.48 -0.37
N LEU A 50 -7.42 -9.13 -1.33
CA LEU A 50 -7.82 -8.52 -2.61
C LEU A 50 -8.11 -9.56 -3.69
N GLY A 51 -7.55 -10.77 -3.59
CA GLY A 51 -7.75 -11.81 -4.60
C GLY A 51 -7.30 -11.33 -5.99
N GLN A 52 -8.20 -11.42 -6.98
CA GLN A 52 -7.88 -11.04 -8.37
C GLN A 52 -7.59 -9.54 -8.53
N ASP A 53 -8.25 -8.68 -7.76
CA ASP A 53 -8.01 -7.23 -7.78
C ASP A 53 -6.58 -6.90 -7.32
N GLY A 54 -5.96 -7.81 -6.55
CA GLY A 54 -4.58 -7.69 -6.13
C GLY A 54 -3.58 -7.71 -7.29
N LEU A 55 -3.96 -8.14 -8.50
CA LEU A 55 -3.12 -8.08 -9.70
C LEU A 55 -2.96 -6.66 -10.26
N LEU A 56 -3.84 -5.74 -9.85
CA LEU A 56 -3.83 -4.33 -10.29
C LEU A 56 -3.07 -3.41 -9.32
N VAL A 57 -2.45 -3.97 -8.28
CA VAL A 57 -1.73 -3.22 -7.25
C VAL A 57 -0.23 -3.46 -7.41
N ASP A 58 0.54 -2.38 -7.38
CA ASP A 58 2.00 -2.46 -7.30
C ASP A 58 2.44 -2.66 -5.85
N TYR A 59 3.30 -3.65 -5.61
CA TYR A 59 3.77 -3.96 -4.25
C TYR A 59 5.28 -3.76 -4.16
N ALA A 60 5.72 -3.09 -3.09
CA ALA A 60 7.12 -3.00 -2.74
C ALA A 60 7.31 -3.23 -1.24
N GLU A 61 8.34 -3.99 -0.88
CA GLU A 61 8.68 -4.14 0.53
C GLU A 61 9.40 -2.87 1.04
N SER A 62 8.94 -2.35 2.17
CA SER A 62 9.45 -1.10 2.75
C SER A 62 10.96 -1.14 3.07
N GLY A 63 11.52 -2.33 3.28
CA GLY A 63 12.95 -2.53 3.51
C GLY A 63 13.84 -2.10 2.34
N PHE A 64 13.31 -2.10 1.10
CA PHE A 64 14.08 -1.76 -0.10
C PHE A 64 14.08 -0.27 -0.45
N LEU A 65 13.26 0.57 0.22
CA LEU A 65 13.14 1.99 -0.09
C LEU A 65 14.24 2.87 0.54
N GLY A 66 15.22 2.27 1.22
CA GLY A 66 16.23 3.03 1.97
C GLY A 66 15.69 3.68 3.25
N ARG A 67 16.57 4.30 4.03
CA ARG A 67 16.24 4.86 5.36
C ARG A 67 16.09 6.38 5.34
N ARG A 68 16.52 7.04 4.27
CA ARG A 68 16.46 8.51 4.13
C ARG A 68 15.33 8.91 3.20
N THR A 69 14.70 10.05 3.46
CA THR A 69 13.58 10.55 2.64
C THR A 69 13.92 10.64 1.14
N VAL A 70 15.12 11.12 0.80
CA VAL A 70 15.58 11.23 -0.59
C VAL A 70 15.68 9.86 -1.27
N GLU A 71 16.11 8.83 -0.53
CA GLU A 71 16.20 7.45 -1.06
C GLU A 71 14.80 6.90 -1.36
N ARG A 72 13.82 7.16 -0.48
CA ARG A 72 12.43 6.70 -0.67
C ARG A 72 11.78 7.36 -1.87
N ILE A 73 11.92 8.68 -2.03
CA ILE A 73 11.40 9.42 -3.19
C ILE A 73 12.02 8.90 -4.49
N THR A 74 13.35 8.67 -4.47
CA THR A 74 14.06 8.12 -5.64
C THR A 74 13.58 6.71 -5.99
N ALA A 75 13.23 5.89 -4.99
CA ALA A 75 12.71 4.54 -5.21
C ALA A 75 11.33 4.56 -5.90
N PHE A 76 10.46 5.53 -5.58
CA PHE A 76 9.16 5.67 -6.25
C PHE A 76 9.28 5.98 -7.74
N HIS A 77 10.34 6.64 -8.20
CA HIS A 77 10.57 6.85 -9.63
C HIS A 77 10.90 5.58 -10.43
N ARG A 78 11.05 4.42 -9.77
CA ARG A 78 11.33 3.13 -10.41
C ARG A 78 10.07 2.28 -10.64
N TYR A 79 8.92 2.77 -10.17
CA TYR A 79 7.59 2.19 -10.36
C TYR A 79 6.76 3.16 -11.20
#